data_AF-A0A239FDE1-F1
#
_entry.id   AF-A0A239FDE1-F1
#
_cell.length_a   1.000
_cell.length_b   1.000
_cell.length_c   1.000
_cell.angle_alpha   90.00
_cell.angle_beta   90.00
_cell.angle_gamma   90.00
#
_symmetry.space_group_name_H-M   'P 1'
#
loop_
_entity.id
_entity.type
_entity.pdbx_description
1 polymer ?
#
loop_
_entity_poly.entity_id
_entity_poly.type
_entity_poly.pdbx_seq_one_letter_code
_entity_poly.pdbx_strand_id
1 'polypeptide(L)'
;MDLATAVRAAQEGDEDGFRFVYRAVQPQLLQYVRSLVGAADAEDVASEAWLQIARDLPGFSGDGDAVRGWTARVARNRALDHLRAVGRRPLAAAGVEELLDRPAVSDTAEEAVAAVGTGAALAAIAALPQDQAEAVLLRVVMGLDSRSAAEVVGKRPGAMRMATSRGLRRLAELLDSDGGSSSVTFSAPRTLEDMR
;
A
#
# COMPACT_ATOMS: atom_id res chain seq x y z
N MET A 1 -3.13 -9.17 21.23
CA MET A 1 -3.68 -10.16 20.27
C MET A 1 -2.81 -10.09 19.02
N ASP A 2 -2.38 -11.21 18.45
CA ASP A 2 -1.73 -11.21 17.14
C ASP A 2 -2.79 -11.30 16.03
N LEU A 3 -2.38 -11.06 14.77
CA LEU A 3 -3.32 -11.03 13.65
C LEU A 3 -3.98 -12.39 13.40
N ALA A 4 -3.26 -13.50 13.56
CA ALA A 4 -3.81 -14.84 13.36
C ALA A 4 -4.90 -15.18 14.39
N THR A 5 -4.71 -14.78 15.64
CA THR A 5 -5.70 -14.96 16.72
C THR A 5 -6.92 -14.07 16.49
N ALA A 6 -6.70 -12.83 16.06
CA ALA A 6 -7.79 -11.91 15.72
C ALA A 6 -8.66 -12.43 14.56
N VAL A 7 -8.03 -13.02 13.53
CA VAL A 7 -8.75 -13.64 12.42
C VAL A 7 -9.64 -14.78 12.91
N ARG A 8 -9.12 -15.70 13.73
CA ARG A 8 -9.94 -16.81 14.26
C ARG A 8 -11.12 -16.32 15.10
N ALA A 9 -10.88 -15.36 15.98
CA ALA A 9 -11.94 -14.75 16.77
C ALA A 9 -13.02 -14.10 15.87
N ALA A 10 -12.60 -13.33 14.87
CA ALA A 10 -13.50 -12.70 13.90
C ALA A 10 -14.33 -13.72 13.09
N GLN A 11 -13.75 -14.88 12.77
CA GLN A 11 -14.44 -15.97 12.07
C GLN A 11 -15.55 -16.60 12.91
N GLU A 12 -15.41 -16.56 14.24
CA GLU A 12 -16.42 -17.02 15.20
C GLU A 12 -17.46 -15.93 15.54
N GLY A 13 -17.35 -14.75 14.91
CA GLY A 13 -18.26 -13.62 15.11
C GLY A 13 -17.85 -12.64 16.22
N ASP A 14 -16.63 -12.75 16.75
CA ASP A 14 -16.10 -11.79 17.73
C ASP A 14 -15.81 -10.42 17.07
N GLU A 15 -16.56 -9.40 17.49
CA GLU A 15 -16.43 -8.03 17.01
C GLU A 15 -15.05 -7.42 17.33
N ASP A 16 -14.43 -7.76 18.45
CA ASP A 16 -13.11 -7.24 18.82
C ASP A 16 -12.00 -7.92 18.01
N GLY A 17 -12.17 -9.20 17.71
CA GLY A 17 -11.36 -9.90 16.71
C GLY A 17 -11.40 -9.20 15.36
N PHE A 18 -12.61 -8.92 14.85
CA PHE A 18 -12.78 -8.23 13.58
C PHE A 18 -12.21 -6.80 13.61
N ARG A 19 -12.47 -6.05 14.68
CA ARG A 19 -11.94 -4.69 14.89
C ARG A 19 -10.41 -4.68 14.86
N PHE A 20 -9.76 -5.69 15.43
CA PHE A 20 -8.32 -5.83 15.39
C PHE A 20 -7.82 -6.09 13.97
N VAL A 21 -8.44 -7.02 13.22
CA VAL A 21 -8.11 -7.28 11.81
C VAL A 21 -8.26 -6.01 10.97
N TYR A 22 -9.37 -5.29 11.13
CA TYR A 22 -9.64 -4.03 10.44
C TYR A 22 -8.53 -3.01 10.69
N ARG A 23 -8.22 -2.72 11.96
CA ARG A 23 -7.18 -1.74 12.33
C ARG A 23 -5.78 -2.14 11.84
N ALA A 24 -5.49 -3.44 11.79
CA ALA A 24 -4.19 -3.95 11.38
C ALA A 24 -3.96 -3.92 9.85
N VAL A 25 -5.03 -3.88 9.05
CA VAL A 25 -4.96 -4.01 7.58
C VAL A 25 -5.42 -2.75 6.86
N GLN A 26 -6.42 -2.04 7.38
CA GLN A 26 -7.07 -0.90 6.72
C GLN A 26 -6.10 0.19 6.26
N PRO A 27 -5.11 0.64 7.06
CA PRO A 27 -4.22 1.72 6.62
C PRO A 27 -3.45 1.37 5.34
N GLN A 28 -2.90 0.16 5.25
CA GLN A 28 -2.18 -0.28 4.06
C GLN A 28 -3.13 -0.56 2.89
N LEU A 29 -4.29 -1.17 3.17
CA LEU A 29 -5.31 -1.47 2.17
C LEU A 29 -5.83 -0.20 1.50
N LEU A 30 -6.16 0.82 2.28
CA LEU A 30 -6.64 2.11 1.79
C LEU A 30 -5.57 2.79 0.93
N GLN A 31 -4.30 2.74 1.34
CA GLN A 31 -3.21 3.30 0.56
C GLN A 31 -3.01 2.56 -0.77
N TYR A 32 -3.10 1.23 -0.76
CA TYR A 32 -3.04 0.43 -1.98
C TYR A 32 -4.20 0.76 -2.93
N VAL A 33 -5.44 0.79 -2.43
CA VAL A 33 -6.63 1.14 -3.23
C VAL A 33 -6.52 2.57 -3.78
N ARG A 34 -6.11 3.53 -2.96
CA ARG A 34 -5.89 4.92 -3.36
C ARG A 34 -4.90 5.02 -4.53
N SER A 35 -3.83 4.22 -4.52
CA SER A 35 -2.88 4.17 -5.63
C SER A 35 -3.46 3.54 -6.90
N LEU A 36 -4.53 2.75 -6.82
CA LEU A 36 -5.18 2.15 -7.99
C LEU A 36 -6.27 3.04 -8.61
N VAL A 37 -7.10 3.66 -7.78
CA VAL A 37 -8.33 4.37 -8.23
C VAL A 37 -8.28 5.89 -8.04
N GLY A 38 -7.25 6.42 -7.38
CA GLY A 38 -7.17 7.84 -7.00
C GLY A 38 -7.81 8.12 -5.65
N ALA A 39 -7.54 9.31 -5.09
CA ALA A 39 -7.97 9.66 -3.74
C ALA A 39 -9.50 9.85 -3.61
N ALA A 40 -10.15 10.36 -4.66
CA ALA A 40 -11.59 10.63 -4.65
C ALA A 40 -12.43 9.37 -4.46
N ASP A 41 -12.02 8.26 -5.09
CA ASP A 41 -12.80 7.02 -5.10
C ASP A 41 -12.32 5.99 -4.05
N ALA A 42 -11.19 6.26 -3.38
CA ALA A 42 -10.49 5.27 -2.56
C ALA A 42 -11.30 4.78 -1.36
N GLU A 43 -11.96 5.70 -0.65
CA GLU A 43 -12.70 5.38 0.58
C GLU A 43 -13.94 4.55 0.29
N ASP A 44 -14.65 4.85 -0.80
CA ASP A 44 -15.83 4.11 -1.23
C ASP A 44 -15.45 2.69 -1.67
N VAL A 45 -14.43 2.56 -2.53
CA VAL A 45 -13.94 1.25 -3.00
C VAL A 45 -13.41 0.41 -1.82
N ALA A 46 -12.69 1.03 -0.88
CA ALA A 46 -12.21 0.34 0.31
C ALA A 46 -13.38 -0.11 1.21
N SER A 47 -14.42 0.70 1.35
CA SER A 47 -15.62 0.36 2.13
C SER A 47 -16.34 -0.84 1.52
N GLU A 48 -16.54 -0.87 0.20
CA GLU A 48 -17.12 -2.02 -0.49
C GLU A 48 -16.26 -3.30 -0.37
N ALA A 49 -14.94 -3.14 -0.39
CA ALA A 49 -14.02 -4.25 -0.15
C ALA A 49 -14.17 -4.79 1.28
N TRP A 50 -14.26 -3.92 2.30
CA TRP A 50 -14.46 -4.34 3.68
C TRP A 50 -15.82 -5.00 3.93
N LEU A 51 -16.88 -4.54 3.27
CA LEU A 51 -18.17 -5.23 3.32
C LEU A 51 -18.07 -6.65 2.76
N GLN A 52 -17.30 -6.87 1.69
CA GLN A 52 -17.04 -8.21 1.19
C GLN A 52 -16.18 -9.03 2.14
N ILE A 53 -15.10 -8.45 2.64
CA ILE A 53 -14.19 -9.10 3.58
C ILE A 53 -14.98 -9.57 4.80
N ALA A 54 -15.81 -8.72 5.40
CA ALA A 54 -16.63 -9.08 6.55
C ALA A 54 -17.58 -10.25 6.24
N ARG A 55 -18.19 -10.28 5.05
CA ARG A 55 -19.08 -11.38 4.63
C ARG A 55 -18.33 -12.70 4.40
N ASP A 56 -17.15 -12.64 3.82
CA ASP A 56 -16.41 -13.83 3.37
C ASP A 56 -15.43 -14.36 4.43
N LEU A 57 -15.06 -13.54 5.44
CA LEU A 57 -14.09 -13.88 6.47
C LEU A 57 -14.40 -15.20 7.19
N PRO A 58 -15.66 -15.54 7.56
CA PRO A 58 -15.97 -16.83 8.18
C PRO A 58 -15.56 -18.06 7.34
N GLY A 59 -15.49 -17.93 6.01
CA GLY A 59 -15.08 -18.99 5.09
C GLY A 59 -13.59 -18.98 4.72
N PHE A 60 -12.82 -18.01 5.22
CA PHE A 60 -11.39 -17.90 4.93
C PHE A 60 -10.59 -19.03 5.62
N SER A 61 -9.63 -19.64 4.92
CA SER A 61 -8.89 -20.81 5.43
C SER A 61 -7.38 -20.60 5.55
N GLY A 62 -6.90 -19.36 5.39
CA GLY A 62 -5.49 -19.02 5.55
C GLY A 62 -5.10 -18.63 6.98
N ASP A 63 -3.81 -18.45 7.22
CA ASP A 63 -3.28 -17.90 8.47
C ASP A 63 -3.32 -16.36 8.51
N GLY A 64 -2.75 -15.78 9.58
CA GLY A 64 -2.68 -14.32 9.75
C GLY A 64 -1.85 -13.61 8.68
N ASP A 65 -0.89 -14.28 8.03
CA ASP A 65 -0.10 -13.67 6.94
C ASP A 65 -0.88 -13.74 5.61
N ALA A 66 -1.57 -14.85 5.38
CA ALA A 66 -2.44 -15.03 4.23
C ALA A 66 -3.63 -14.05 4.20
N VAL A 67 -4.08 -13.56 5.37
CA VAL A 67 -5.21 -12.60 5.43
C VAL A 67 -4.88 -11.32 4.66
N ARG A 68 -3.64 -10.81 4.73
CA ARG A 68 -3.23 -9.58 4.04
C ARG A 68 -3.30 -9.75 2.53
N GLY A 69 -2.82 -10.90 2.02
CA GLY A 69 -2.88 -11.23 0.60
C GLY A 69 -4.32 -11.40 0.13
N TRP A 70 -5.14 -12.08 0.91
CA TRP A 70 -6.56 -12.26 0.60
C TRP A 70 -7.34 -10.93 0.59
N THR A 71 -7.17 -10.08 1.61
CA THR A 71 -7.79 -8.74 1.62
C THR A 71 -7.31 -7.87 0.47
N ALA A 72 -6.00 -7.91 0.15
CA ALA A 72 -5.45 -7.18 -0.99
C ALA A 72 -6.09 -7.64 -2.31
N ARG A 73 -6.32 -8.95 -2.47
CA ARG A 73 -7.00 -9.51 -3.64
C ARG A 73 -8.45 -9.04 -3.74
N VAL A 74 -9.20 -9.06 -2.64
CA VAL A 74 -10.58 -8.56 -2.61
C VAL A 74 -10.62 -7.08 -3.00
N ALA A 75 -9.78 -6.25 -2.37
CA ALA A 75 -9.71 -4.82 -2.66
C ALA A 75 -9.27 -4.51 -4.09
N ARG A 76 -8.27 -5.24 -4.61
CA ARG A 76 -7.84 -5.13 -6.01
C ARG A 76 -8.99 -5.42 -6.97
N ASN A 77 -9.75 -6.49 -6.74
CA ASN A 77 -10.88 -6.83 -7.60
C ASN A 77 -11.92 -5.71 -7.59
N ARG A 78 -12.25 -5.15 -6.42
CA ARG A 78 -13.18 -4.01 -6.32
C ARG A 78 -12.67 -2.77 -7.03
N ALA A 79 -11.39 -2.43 -6.87
CA ALA A 79 -10.76 -1.34 -7.60
C ALA A 79 -10.84 -1.55 -9.13
N LEU A 80 -10.56 -2.76 -9.62
CA LEU A 80 -10.65 -3.06 -11.05
C LEU A 80 -12.10 -3.02 -11.58
N ASP A 81 -13.07 -3.50 -10.80
CA ASP A 81 -14.48 -3.44 -11.16
C ASP A 81 -14.99 -1.99 -11.21
N HIS A 82 -14.62 -1.17 -10.23
CA HIS A 82 -14.88 0.27 -10.21
C HIS A 82 -14.31 0.96 -11.46
N LEU A 83 -13.02 0.75 -11.73
CA LEU A 83 -12.34 1.35 -12.88
C LEU A 83 -12.98 0.95 -14.21
N ARG A 84 -13.41 -0.32 -14.35
CA ARG A 84 -14.18 -0.78 -15.52
C ARG A 84 -15.51 -0.05 -15.64
N ALA A 85 -16.24 0.12 -14.53
CA ALA A 85 -17.53 0.80 -14.52
C ALA A 85 -17.41 2.28 -14.91
N VAL A 86 -16.36 2.98 -14.47
CA VAL A 86 -16.13 4.39 -14.79
C VAL A 86 -15.31 4.60 -16.08
N GLY A 87 -14.97 3.53 -16.81
CA GLY A 87 -14.23 3.60 -18.08
C GLY A 87 -12.77 4.06 -17.94
N ARG A 88 -12.16 3.94 -16.76
CA ARG A 88 -10.77 4.34 -16.47
C ARG A 88 -9.83 3.14 -16.48
N ARG A 89 -8.53 3.40 -16.70
CA ARG A 89 -7.48 2.38 -16.58
C ARG A 89 -6.81 2.47 -15.19
N PRO A 90 -6.43 1.33 -14.57
CA PRO A 90 -5.64 1.35 -13.33
C PRO A 90 -4.24 1.90 -13.58
N LEU A 91 -3.70 2.71 -12.66
CA LEU A 91 -2.30 3.18 -12.68
C LEU A 91 -1.80 3.71 -14.04
N ALA A 92 -2.71 4.24 -14.86
CA ALA A 92 -2.41 5.01 -16.04
C ALA A 92 -3.30 6.26 -16.00
N ALA A 93 -2.67 7.41 -15.77
CA ALA A 93 -3.23 8.76 -15.95
C ALA A 93 -4.01 9.42 -14.80
N ALA A 94 -3.56 9.27 -13.55
CA ALA A 94 -3.75 10.35 -12.57
C ALA A 94 -2.37 10.96 -12.30
N GLY A 95 -2.16 12.15 -12.85
CA GLY A 95 -0.89 12.86 -12.80
C GLY A 95 -0.44 13.06 -11.35
N VAL A 96 0.88 13.10 -11.20
CA VAL A 96 1.61 13.49 -9.99
C VAL A 96 0.94 14.68 -9.27
N GLU A 97 0.34 15.62 -10.01
CA GLU A 97 -0.49 16.72 -9.50
C GLU A 97 -1.57 16.33 -8.49
N GLU A 98 -2.42 15.33 -8.74
CA GLU A 98 -3.58 15.05 -7.86
C GLU A 98 -3.15 14.46 -6.50
N LEU A 99 -1.97 13.84 -6.45
CA LEU A 99 -1.38 13.31 -5.23
C LEU A 99 -0.59 14.37 -4.43
N LEU A 100 -0.07 15.39 -5.13
CA LEU A 100 0.69 16.50 -4.54
C LEU A 100 -0.19 17.66 -4.07
N ASP A 101 -1.37 17.87 -4.67
CA ASP A 101 -2.21 19.05 -4.42
C ASP A 101 -3.10 18.95 -3.15
N ARG A 102 -2.87 17.94 -2.30
CA ARG A 102 -3.65 17.76 -1.08
C ARG A 102 -2.86 18.21 0.15
N PRO A 103 -3.32 19.24 0.89
CA PRO A 103 -2.71 19.60 2.15
C PRO A 103 -2.76 18.41 3.11
N ALA A 104 -1.61 18.09 3.71
CA ALA A 104 -1.55 17.13 4.81
C ALA A 104 -2.49 17.62 5.91
N VAL A 105 -3.58 16.89 6.15
CA VAL A 105 -4.43 17.12 7.31
C VAL A 105 -3.69 16.54 8.50
N SER A 106 -2.78 17.32 9.08
CA SER A 106 -2.08 16.93 10.30
C SER A 106 -1.75 18.15 11.15
N ASP A 107 -1.97 17.99 12.46
CA ASP A 107 -1.81 19.03 13.49
C ASP A 107 -0.34 19.20 13.95
N THR A 108 0.63 18.52 13.33
CA THR A 108 2.05 18.69 13.66
C THR A 108 2.95 18.77 12.42
N ALA A 109 4.02 19.56 12.52
CA ALA A 109 4.97 19.76 11.43
C ALA A 109 5.73 18.47 11.03
N GLU A 110 6.02 17.59 11.98
CA GLU A 110 6.71 16.31 11.72
C GLU A 110 5.84 15.34 10.93
N GLU A 111 4.56 15.22 11.29
CA GLU A 111 3.59 14.40 10.54
C GLU A 111 3.28 14.99 9.16
N ALA A 112 3.25 16.32 9.02
CA ALA A 112 3.12 16.97 7.72
C ALA A 112 4.31 16.67 6.80
N VAL A 113 5.55 16.72 7.32
CA VAL A 113 6.77 16.34 6.57
C VAL A 113 6.75 14.86 6.20
N ALA A 114 6.34 13.98 7.12
CA ALA A 114 6.20 12.55 6.84
C ALA A 114 5.11 12.27 5.80
N ALA A 115 4.01 13.01 5.82
CA ALA A 115 2.93 12.92 4.84
C ALA A 115 3.38 13.40 3.46
N VAL A 116 4.13 14.52 3.37
CA VAL A 116 4.75 15.00 2.13
C VAL A 116 5.74 13.96 1.57
N GLY A 117 6.59 13.38 2.42
CA GLY A 117 7.51 12.32 2.01
C GLY A 117 6.79 11.06 1.51
N THR A 118 5.68 10.68 2.17
CA THR A 118 4.83 9.55 1.76
C THR A 118 4.13 9.82 0.42
N GLY A 119 3.58 11.03 0.24
CA GLY A 119 2.95 11.47 -1.00
C GLY A 119 3.92 11.45 -2.18
N ALA A 120 5.12 12.01 -2.01
CA ALA A 120 6.18 11.97 -3.02
C ALA A 120 6.59 10.54 -3.38
N ALA A 121 6.76 9.65 -2.40
CA ALA A 121 7.09 8.25 -2.65
C ALA A 121 6.00 7.52 -3.45
N LEU A 122 4.73 7.76 -3.13
CA LEU A 122 3.60 7.17 -3.84
C LEU A 122 3.44 7.74 -5.26
N ALA A 123 3.74 9.02 -5.47
CA ALA A 123 3.77 9.65 -6.80
C ALA A 123 4.87 9.03 -7.67
N ALA A 124 6.07 8.83 -7.11
CA ALA A 124 7.16 8.16 -7.80
C ALA A 124 6.79 6.71 -8.17
N ILE A 125 6.08 5.99 -7.29
CA ILE A 125 5.55 4.65 -7.60
C ILE A 125 4.53 4.71 -8.73
N ALA A 126 3.63 5.70 -8.74
CA ALA A 126 2.63 5.87 -9.80
C ALA A 126 3.24 6.20 -11.17
N ALA A 127 4.46 6.77 -11.21
CA ALA A 127 5.19 7.03 -12.44
C ALA A 127 5.86 5.79 -13.06
N LEU A 128 5.90 4.66 -12.34
CA LEU A 128 6.45 3.41 -12.86
C LEU A 128 5.50 2.77 -13.89
N PRO A 129 6.02 1.88 -14.77
CA PRO A 129 5.15 0.98 -15.53
C PRO A 129 4.19 0.24 -14.60
N GLN A 130 2.90 0.17 -14.95
CA GLN A 130 1.82 -0.36 -14.12
C GLN A 130 2.17 -1.68 -13.42
N ASP A 131 2.77 -2.61 -14.17
CA ASP A 131 3.18 -3.92 -13.66
C ASP A 131 4.24 -3.86 -12.54
N GLN A 132 5.10 -2.85 -12.58
CA GLN A 132 6.14 -2.60 -11.57
C GLN A 132 5.58 -1.81 -10.39
N ALA A 133 4.76 -0.79 -10.66
CA ALA A 133 4.06 0.00 -9.64
C ALA A 133 3.23 -0.91 -8.72
N GLU A 134 2.37 -1.74 -9.29
CA GLU A 134 1.52 -2.65 -8.53
C GLU A 134 2.35 -3.70 -7.76
N ALA A 135 3.44 -4.19 -8.35
CA ALA A 135 4.37 -5.10 -7.67
C ALA A 135 5.09 -4.44 -6.48
N VAL A 136 5.44 -3.15 -6.56
CA VAL A 136 6.04 -2.41 -5.45
C VAL A 136 5.00 -2.15 -4.36
N LEU A 137 3.80 -1.70 -4.70
CA LEU A 137 2.72 -1.46 -3.74
C LEU A 137 2.39 -2.72 -2.93
N LEU A 138 2.24 -3.87 -3.58
CA LEU A 138 1.94 -5.12 -2.86
C LEU A 138 3.08 -5.58 -1.94
N ARG A 139 4.33 -5.36 -2.32
CA ARG A 139 5.49 -5.80 -1.53
C ARG A 139 5.85 -4.83 -0.40
N VAL A 140 5.75 -3.54 -0.65
CA VAL A 140 6.24 -2.49 0.25
C VAL A 140 5.11 -1.87 1.07
N VAL A 141 3.97 -1.58 0.45
CA VAL A 141 2.81 -0.98 1.16
C VAL A 141 2.00 -2.06 1.86
N MET A 142 1.59 -3.12 1.14
CA MET A 142 0.83 -4.22 1.76
C MET A 142 1.70 -5.19 2.57
N GLY A 143 3.03 -5.10 2.45
CA GLY A 143 3.98 -5.94 3.19
C GLY A 143 3.95 -7.42 2.79
N LEU A 144 3.43 -7.75 1.60
CA LEU A 144 3.33 -9.14 1.16
C LEU A 144 4.70 -9.68 0.73
N ASP A 145 4.90 -10.99 0.87
CA ASP A 145 6.01 -11.67 0.22
C ASP A 145 5.75 -11.84 -1.30
N SER A 146 6.76 -12.29 -2.05
CA SER A 146 6.66 -12.43 -3.51
C SER A 146 5.60 -13.44 -3.97
N ARG A 147 5.35 -14.50 -3.19
CA ARG A 147 4.38 -15.54 -3.52
C ARG A 147 2.98 -14.98 -3.32
N SER A 148 2.69 -14.46 -2.13
CA SER A 148 1.39 -13.88 -1.79
C SER A 148 1.03 -12.71 -2.72
N ALA A 149 1.98 -11.81 -3.02
CA ALA A 149 1.77 -10.73 -3.99
C ALA A 149 1.47 -11.27 -5.40
N ALA A 150 2.16 -12.33 -5.84
CA ALA A 150 1.94 -12.92 -7.16
C ALA A 150 0.54 -13.54 -7.29
N GLU A 151 0.03 -14.13 -6.22
CA GLU A 151 -1.34 -14.67 -6.15
C GLU A 151 -2.41 -13.58 -6.25
N VAL A 152 -2.17 -12.40 -5.66
CA VAL A 152 -3.07 -11.23 -5.77
C VAL A 152 -3.25 -10.78 -7.22
N VAL A 153 -2.17 -10.72 -7.99
CA VAL A 153 -2.18 -10.22 -9.38
C VAL A 153 -2.34 -11.32 -10.43
N GLY A 154 -2.36 -12.60 -10.04
CA GLY A 154 -2.43 -13.74 -10.96
C GLY A 154 -1.16 -13.97 -11.80
N LYS A 155 0.03 -13.70 -11.23
CA LYS A 155 1.33 -13.89 -11.91
C LYS A 155 2.14 -15.02 -11.28
N ARG A 156 3.23 -15.42 -11.95
CA ARG A 156 4.22 -16.35 -11.37
C ARG A 156 5.10 -15.63 -10.32
N PRO A 157 5.50 -16.28 -9.20
CA PRO A 157 6.37 -15.65 -8.19
C PRO A 157 7.68 -15.09 -8.74
N GLY A 158 8.28 -15.75 -9.76
CA GLY A 158 9.47 -15.24 -10.43
C GLY A 158 9.24 -13.92 -11.18
N ALA A 159 8.10 -13.79 -11.88
CA ALA A 159 7.72 -12.57 -12.56
C ALA A 159 7.45 -11.43 -11.55
N MET A 160 6.83 -11.74 -10.42
CA MET A 160 6.63 -10.79 -9.32
C MET A 160 7.96 -10.25 -8.78
N ARG A 161 8.92 -11.13 -8.48
CA ARG A 161 10.26 -10.69 -8.03
C ARG A 161 10.96 -9.78 -9.04
N MET A 162 10.90 -10.12 -10.32
CA MET A 162 11.50 -9.29 -11.37
C MET A 162 10.82 -7.93 -11.47
N ALA A 163 9.48 -7.87 -11.42
CA ALA A 163 8.73 -6.63 -11.47
C ALA A 163 9.05 -5.73 -10.27
N THR A 164 9.07 -6.28 -9.05
CA THR A 164 9.47 -5.54 -7.84
C THR A 164 10.90 -5.03 -7.95
N SER A 165 11.85 -5.86 -8.35
CA SER A 165 13.27 -5.47 -8.47
C SER A 165 13.47 -4.34 -9.49
N ARG A 166 12.80 -4.42 -10.65
CA ARG A 166 12.85 -3.36 -11.66
C ARG A 166 12.20 -2.06 -11.18
N GLY A 167 11.04 -2.16 -10.51
CA GLY A 167 10.37 -1.00 -9.93
C GLY A 167 11.24 -0.30 -8.89
N LEU A 168 11.80 -1.04 -7.93
CA LEU A 168 12.69 -0.47 -6.90
C LEU A 168 13.96 0.16 -7.50
N ARG A 169 14.58 -0.47 -8.50
CA ARG A 169 15.73 0.13 -9.21
C ARG A 169 15.34 1.44 -9.89
N ARG A 170 14.19 1.47 -10.56
CA ARG A 170 13.73 2.67 -11.25
C ARG A 170 13.38 3.80 -10.29
N LEU A 171 12.80 3.48 -9.13
CA LEU A 171 12.58 4.46 -8.07
C LEU A 171 13.89 5.04 -7.55
N ALA A 172 14.92 4.21 -7.33
CA ALA A 172 16.24 4.69 -6.93
C ALA A 172 16.82 5.67 -7.97
N GLU A 173 16.75 5.33 -9.26
CA GLU A 173 17.19 6.21 -10.35
C GLU A 173 16.46 7.56 -10.36
N LEU A 174 15.13 7.56 -10.13
CA LEU A 174 14.32 8.78 -10.10
C LEU A 174 14.71 9.68 -8.92
N LEU A 175 14.90 9.09 -7.74
CA LEU A 175 15.30 9.81 -6.53
C LEU A 175 16.73 10.36 -6.63
N ASP A 176 17.65 9.63 -7.26
CA ASP A 176 19.01 10.10 -7.51
C ASP A 176 19.05 11.25 -8.53
N SER A 177 18.15 11.24 -9.53
CA SER A 177 18.03 12.34 -10.50
C SER A 177 17.40 13.61 -9.94
N ASP A 178 16.43 13.50 -9.02
CA ASP A 178 15.86 14.64 -8.31
C ASP A 178 16.82 15.17 -7.21
N GLY A 179 17.66 14.29 -6.65
CA GLY A 179 18.70 14.61 -5.66
C GLY A 179 19.87 15.45 -6.20
N GLY A 180 19.96 15.66 -7.52
CA GLY A 180 20.93 16.56 -8.15
C GLY A 180 20.78 18.04 -7.80
N SER A 181 19.69 18.42 -7.10
CA SER A 181 19.44 19.80 -6.64
C SER A 181 19.17 19.94 -5.14
N SER A 182 19.28 18.88 -4.32
CA SER A 182 19.13 19.01 -2.86
C SER A 182 19.84 17.90 -2.12
N SER A 183 21.05 18.20 -1.64
CA SER A 183 21.81 17.36 -0.73
C SER A 183 21.10 17.26 0.64
N VAL A 184 20.37 16.18 0.88
CA VAL A 184 20.02 15.78 2.24
C VAL A 184 21.19 14.93 2.76
N THR A 185 22.16 15.59 3.38
CA THR A 185 23.21 14.91 4.13
C THR A 185 22.59 14.23 5.35
N PHE A 186 22.49 12.90 5.31
CA PHE A 186 22.23 12.10 6.51
C PHE A 186 23.42 12.27 7.46
N SER A 187 23.27 13.15 8.46
CA SER A 187 24.27 13.34 9.51
C SER A 187 24.21 12.14 10.46
N ALA A 188 25.26 11.32 10.45
CA ALA A 188 25.45 10.25 11.42
C ALA A 188 25.50 10.82 12.85
N PRO A 189 24.96 10.12 13.86
CA PRO A 189 24.95 10.60 15.23
C PRO A 189 26.40 10.66 15.77
N ARG A 190 26.79 11.84 16.28
CA ARG A 190 28.08 12.03 16.96
C ARG A 190 28.09 11.19 18.23
N THR A 191 29.12 10.36 18.39
CA THR A 191 29.39 9.63 19.63
C THR A 191 29.85 10.59 20.73
N LEU A 192 29.36 10.33 21.95
CA LEU A 192 29.69 11.01 23.20
C LEU A 192 31.14 10.69 23.64
N GLU A 193 32.14 11.23 22.95
CA GLU A 193 33.55 11.11 23.38
C GLU A 193 34.27 12.45 23.64
N ASP A 194 33.64 13.60 23.38
CA ASP A 194 34.29 14.92 23.51
C ASP A 194 33.76 15.81 24.66
N MET A 195 33.43 15.23 25.81
CA MET A 195 33.19 16.01 27.05
C MET A 195 34.18 15.66 28.15
N ARG A 196 35.44 16.06 27.93
CA ARG A 196 36.41 16.30 29.01
C ARG A 196 36.81 17.76 29.05
#